data_AF-A0A958WF00-F1
#
_entry.id   AF-A0A958WF00-F1
#
_cell.length_a   1.000
_cell.length_b   1.000
_cell.length_c   1.000
_cell.angle_alpha   90.00
_cell.angle_beta   90.00
_cell.angle_gamma   90.00
#
_symmetry.space_group_name_H-M   'P 1'
#
loop_
_entity.id
_entity.type
_entity.pdbx_description
1 polymer ?
#
loop_
_entity_poly.entity_id
_entity_poly.type
_entity_poly.pdbx_seq_one_letter_code
_entity_poly.pdbx_strand_id
1 'polypeptide(L)'
;MIDIASHVIARNKTVAEALVQMDKLGTDLTLFVIDDAKKLLGTLTDGDVRRGFIKGYGLTDPIEAIMFKDFSFLKKDSYRVNEVAKVRDLGVGLLPIVDDNMCIVKIVNLKSTKTILPLDVVMIAGGEGQRLRPLTKSTPKPLLNVGSKPIIEHNLDRLIKFGIDDFWICVRYLADQIVKYFGDGAKKNVTISYVKEKSPLGTIGAIKLIKEFKHDNLLVTNSDILTDLDYEDFYDDFVQSGADFSIVTVPYRVGVPYAVLETSDGRVLSFKEKPTYTYYSNGGIYLMKKQVVEKIPLDIPFNATDLIELLINEGGKVISYPLAGYWLDIGRMEDYEKAKSDIGHLKL
;
A
#
# COMPACT_ATOMS: atom_id res chain seq x y z
N MET A 1 0.73 -11.26 10.71
CA MET A 1 -0.36 -10.78 11.58
C MET A 1 0.08 -11.06 13.00
N ILE A 2 -0.07 -10.09 13.90
CA ILE A 2 0.19 -10.35 15.31
C ILE A 2 -0.86 -11.34 15.82
N ASP A 3 -0.42 -12.40 16.49
CA ASP A 3 -1.32 -13.33 17.15
C ASP A 3 -1.98 -12.63 18.34
N ILE A 4 -3.31 -12.48 18.31
CA ILE A 4 -4.06 -11.85 19.38
C ILE A 4 -3.90 -12.66 20.67
N ALA A 5 -3.89 -13.98 20.58
CA ALA A 5 -3.86 -14.85 21.75
C ALA A 5 -2.58 -14.69 22.58
N SER A 6 -1.44 -14.39 21.94
CA SER A 6 -0.19 -14.16 22.64
C SER A 6 -0.17 -12.82 23.38
N HIS A 7 -0.86 -11.80 22.85
CA HIS A 7 -0.87 -10.44 23.39
C HIS A 7 -2.01 -10.12 24.35
N VAL A 8 -2.94 -11.03 24.64
CA VAL A 8 -4.04 -10.79 25.58
C VAL A 8 -3.79 -11.42 26.94
N ILE A 9 -4.21 -10.75 28.02
CA ILE A 9 -4.10 -11.24 29.40
C ILE A 9 -5.34 -10.87 30.21
N ALA A 10 -5.83 -11.78 31.06
CA ALA A 10 -6.99 -11.53 31.90
C ALA A 10 -6.66 -10.55 33.04
N ARG A 11 -7.56 -9.61 33.33
CA ARG A 11 -7.35 -8.52 34.31
C ARG A 11 -6.99 -8.96 35.74
N ASN A 12 -7.41 -10.16 36.13
CA ASN A 12 -7.19 -10.74 37.46
C ASN A 12 -5.83 -11.44 37.60
N LYS A 13 -5.05 -11.53 36.51
CA LYS A 13 -3.69 -12.08 36.55
C LYS A 13 -2.77 -11.19 37.37
N THR A 14 -1.77 -11.81 37.97
CA THR A 14 -0.77 -11.13 38.78
C THR A 14 0.28 -10.42 37.91
N VAL A 15 0.97 -9.43 38.48
CA VAL A 15 2.11 -8.77 37.80
C VAL A 15 3.18 -9.79 37.39
N ALA A 16 3.46 -10.80 38.23
CA ALA A 16 4.41 -11.86 37.89
C ALA A 16 4.00 -12.66 36.64
N GLU A 17 2.74 -13.05 36.54
CA GLU A 17 2.23 -13.77 35.36
C GLU A 17 2.32 -12.91 34.09
N ALA A 18 2.02 -11.62 34.20
CA ALA A 18 2.16 -10.69 33.08
C ALA A 18 3.60 -10.54 32.60
N LEU A 19 4.57 -10.40 33.52
CA LEU A 19 5.99 -10.33 33.17
C LEU A 19 6.46 -11.61 32.46
N VAL A 20 6.04 -12.78 32.94
CA VAL A 20 6.34 -14.08 32.28
C VAL A 20 5.74 -14.15 30.87
N GLN A 21 4.55 -13.59 30.67
CA GLN A 21 3.94 -13.55 29.33
C GLN A 21 4.65 -12.56 28.42
N MET A 22 5.02 -11.38 28.92
CA MET A 22 5.75 -10.36 28.17
C MET A 22 7.13 -10.85 27.70
N ASP A 23 7.86 -11.59 28.55
CA ASP A 23 9.16 -12.17 28.21
C ASP A 23 9.08 -13.10 26.97
N LYS A 24 7.92 -13.73 26.74
CA LYS A 24 7.67 -14.58 25.56
C LYS A 24 7.37 -13.80 24.28
N LEU A 25 7.01 -12.51 24.36
CA LEU A 25 6.65 -11.68 23.21
C LEU A 25 7.87 -11.12 22.46
N GLY A 26 9.05 -11.15 23.09
CA GLY A 26 10.30 -10.67 22.49
C GLY A 26 10.36 -9.15 22.38
N THR A 27 10.04 -8.59 21.20
CA THR A 27 10.31 -7.17 20.89
C THR A 27 9.12 -6.24 21.11
N ASP A 28 7.90 -6.76 21.13
CA ASP A 28 6.67 -5.98 21.29
C ASP A 28 6.02 -6.29 22.64
N LEU A 29 6.57 -5.69 23.69
CA LEU A 29 6.22 -5.94 25.10
C LEU A 29 4.92 -5.24 25.55
N THR A 30 3.87 -5.29 24.73
CA THR A 30 2.55 -4.75 25.08
C THR A 30 1.55 -5.88 25.23
N LEU A 31 0.95 -5.98 26.41
CA LEU A 31 -0.20 -6.83 26.67
C LEU A 31 -1.49 -6.02 26.67
N PHE A 32 -2.54 -6.59 26.10
CA PHE A 32 -3.90 -6.08 26.13
C PHE A 32 -4.67 -6.77 27.25
N VAL A 33 -5.08 -5.98 28.24
CA VAL A 33 -5.78 -6.48 29.43
C VAL A 33 -7.26 -6.60 29.11
N ILE A 34 -7.82 -7.80 29.27
CA ILE A 34 -9.21 -8.12 28.95
C ILE A 34 -10.01 -8.59 30.17
N ASP A 35 -11.33 -8.41 30.12
CA ASP A 35 -12.25 -9.00 31.09
C ASP A 35 -12.68 -10.43 30.70
N ASP A 36 -13.56 -11.03 31.51
CA ASP A 36 -14.09 -12.38 31.29
C ASP A 36 -14.95 -12.51 30.01
N ALA A 37 -15.48 -11.38 29.51
CA ALA A 37 -16.19 -11.28 28.24
C ALA A 37 -15.27 -10.97 27.04
N LYS A 38 -13.93 -10.98 27.26
CA LYS A 38 -12.88 -10.60 26.29
C LYS A 38 -12.89 -9.14 25.85
N LYS A 39 -13.55 -8.28 26.60
CA LYS A 39 -13.55 -6.83 26.36
C LYS A 39 -12.21 -6.24 26.72
N LEU A 40 -11.65 -5.41 25.83
CA LEU A 40 -10.42 -4.67 26.08
C LEU A 40 -10.66 -3.60 27.17
N LEU A 41 -9.90 -3.69 28.27
CA LEU A 41 -9.97 -2.78 29.42
C LEU A 41 -8.77 -1.83 29.54
N GLY A 42 -7.62 -2.22 29.01
CA GLY A 42 -6.37 -1.50 29.20
C GLY A 42 -5.21 -2.12 28.44
N THR A 43 -4.07 -1.45 28.48
CA THR A 43 -2.78 -1.98 28.04
C THR A 43 -1.82 -2.10 29.21
N LEU A 44 -0.86 -3.01 29.12
CA LEU A 44 0.19 -3.19 30.10
C LEU A 44 1.55 -3.31 29.40
N THR A 45 2.49 -2.47 29.80
CA THR A 45 3.88 -2.44 29.34
C THR A 45 4.85 -2.48 30.51
N ASP A 46 6.15 -2.65 30.26
CA ASP A 46 7.19 -2.57 31.31
C ASP A 46 7.17 -1.20 32.02
N GLY A 47 6.82 -0.15 31.28
CA GLY A 47 6.66 1.19 31.86
C GLY A 47 5.55 1.23 32.90
N ASP A 48 4.44 0.54 32.66
CA ASP A 48 3.31 0.45 33.58
C ASP A 48 3.65 -0.39 34.80
N VAL A 49 4.29 -1.55 34.61
CA VAL A 49 4.77 -2.40 35.70
C VAL A 49 5.75 -1.65 36.59
N ARG A 50 6.74 -0.97 36.00
CA ARG A 50 7.70 -0.14 36.74
C ARG A 50 7.01 0.98 37.52
N ARG A 51 6.04 1.68 36.92
CA ARG A 51 5.25 2.71 37.61
C ARG A 51 4.40 2.11 38.74
N GLY A 52 3.90 0.89 38.57
CA GLY A 52 3.20 0.12 39.59
C GLY A 52 4.07 -0.14 40.81
N PHE A 53 5.30 -0.64 40.62
CA PHE A 53 6.25 -0.86 41.72
C PHE A 53 6.58 0.43 42.48
N ILE A 54 6.74 1.56 41.77
CA ILE A 54 6.96 2.88 42.40
C ILE A 54 5.77 3.29 43.29
N LYS A 55 4.54 2.89 42.94
CA LYS A 55 3.32 3.14 43.71
C LYS A 55 3.09 2.14 44.85
N GLY A 56 3.97 1.15 45.04
CA GLY A 56 3.89 0.17 46.12
C GLY A 56 3.15 -1.12 45.79
N TYR A 57 2.74 -1.33 44.53
CA TYR A 57 2.25 -2.64 44.09
C TYR A 57 3.41 -3.64 44.01
N GLY A 58 3.13 -4.92 44.23
CA GLY A 58 4.07 -6.03 44.19
C GLY A 58 3.75 -7.07 43.12
N LEU A 59 4.55 -8.13 43.08
CA LEU A 59 4.45 -9.19 42.06
C LEU A 59 3.14 -9.99 42.11
N THR A 60 2.49 -10.04 43.27
CA THR A 60 1.25 -10.79 43.51
C THR A 60 -0.01 -9.95 43.32
N ASP A 61 0.12 -8.64 43.14
CA ASP A 61 -1.03 -7.76 42.95
C ASP A 61 -1.64 -7.96 41.55
N PRO A 62 -2.95 -7.74 41.39
CA PRO A 62 -3.61 -7.87 40.10
C PRO A 62 -3.18 -6.77 39.12
N ILE A 63 -2.99 -7.12 37.85
CA ILE A 63 -2.60 -6.17 36.81
C ILE A 63 -3.66 -5.09 36.54
N GLU A 64 -4.93 -5.35 36.85
CA GLU A 64 -6.02 -4.37 36.77
C GLU A 64 -5.71 -3.06 37.54
N ALA A 65 -4.93 -3.14 38.61
CA ALA A 65 -4.56 -2.00 39.43
C ALA A 65 -3.47 -1.12 38.79
N ILE A 66 -2.67 -1.66 37.86
CA ILE A 66 -1.52 -0.99 37.27
C ILE A 66 -1.62 -0.79 35.74
N MET A 67 -2.63 -1.37 35.09
CA MET A 67 -2.84 -1.22 33.66
C MET A 67 -3.11 0.25 33.26
N PHE A 68 -2.69 0.59 32.04
CA PHE A 68 -2.99 1.87 31.43
C PHE A 68 -4.36 1.84 30.75
N LYS A 69 -5.28 2.68 31.22
CA LYS A 69 -6.69 2.70 30.79
C LYS A 69 -6.98 3.69 29.65
N ASP A 70 -6.10 4.67 29.43
CA ASP A 70 -6.26 5.72 28.42
C ASP A 70 -5.52 5.36 27.12
N PHE A 71 -5.73 4.13 26.64
CA PHE A 71 -5.04 3.57 25.48
C PHE A 71 -5.72 3.96 24.17
N SER A 72 -4.94 3.99 23.09
CA SER A 72 -5.46 4.20 21.73
C SER A 72 -5.97 2.88 21.12
N PHE A 73 -7.09 2.96 20.40
CA PHE A 73 -7.65 1.85 19.64
C PHE A 73 -8.40 2.41 18.41
N LEU A 74 -8.65 1.56 17.42
CA LEU A 74 -9.51 1.88 16.27
C LEU A 74 -10.75 1.00 16.29
N LYS A 75 -11.90 1.54 15.90
CA LYS A 75 -13.12 0.75 15.69
C LYS A 75 -13.15 0.17 14.30
N LYS A 76 -13.37 -1.14 14.20
CA LYS A 76 -13.49 -1.87 12.94
C LYS A 76 -14.48 -1.16 12.01
N ASP A 77 -14.13 -1.06 10.74
CA ASP A 77 -14.97 -0.51 9.66
C ASP A 77 -15.35 0.99 9.81
N SER A 78 -14.80 1.72 10.79
CA SER A 78 -15.13 3.13 11.01
C SER A 78 -13.95 4.08 11.21
N TYR A 79 -12.70 3.59 11.16
CA TYR A 79 -11.52 4.42 11.32
C TYR A 79 -11.12 5.10 10.02
N ARG A 80 -10.50 6.27 10.14
CA ARG A 80 -9.89 7.01 9.04
C ARG A 80 -8.37 6.89 9.05
N VAL A 81 -7.74 7.06 7.89
CA VAL A 81 -6.28 7.04 7.72
C VAL A 81 -5.60 8.03 8.67
N ASN A 82 -6.17 9.24 8.83
CA ASN A 82 -5.64 10.26 9.74
C ASN A 82 -5.71 9.90 11.23
N GLU A 83 -6.58 8.96 11.64
CA GLU A 83 -6.59 8.45 13.01
C GLU A 83 -5.40 7.54 13.26
N VAL A 84 -5.02 6.73 12.27
CA VAL A 84 -3.79 5.91 12.32
C VAL A 84 -2.56 6.79 12.49
N ALA A 85 -2.48 7.88 11.70
CA ALA A 85 -1.39 8.85 11.78
C ALA A 85 -1.27 9.48 13.18
N LYS A 86 -2.40 9.92 13.77
CA LYS A 86 -2.41 10.47 15.14
C LYS A 86 -1.90 9.47 16.17
N VAL A 87 -2.32 8.21 16.08
CA VAL A 87 -1.88 7.17 17.03
C VAL A 87 -0.39 6.86 16.87
N ARG A 88 0.11 6.84 15.63
CA ARG A 88 1.54 6.69 15.30
C ARG A 88 2.37 7.85 15.88
N ASP A 89 1.89 9.09 15.79
CA ASP A 89 2.56 10.28 16.32
C ASP A 89 2.63 10.29 17.86
N LEU A 90 1.71 9.59 18.53
CA LEU A 90 1.77 9.34 19.99
C LEU A 90 2.84 8.29 20.37
N GLY A 91 3.53 7.68 19.41
CA GLY A 91 4.55 6.66 19.64
C GLY A 91 3.99 5.29 20.03
N VAL A 92 2.71 5.04 19.74
CA VAL A 92 2.07 3.74 20.02
C VAL A 92 2.62 2.69 19.07
N GLY A 93 3.20 1.62 19.62
CA GLY A 93 3.78 0.52 18.83
C GLY A 93 2.74 -0.47 18.33
N LEU A 94 1.84 -0.94 19.20
CA LEU A 94 0.77 -1.87 18.86
C LEU A 94 -0.59 -1.18 18.96
N LEU A 95 -1.33 -1.17 17.86
CA LEU A 95 -2.65 -0.56 17.76
C LEU A 95 -3.72 -1.64 17.64
N PRO A 96 -4.59 -1.83 18.65
CA PRO A 96 -5.71 -2.75 18.56
C PRO A 96 -6.84 -2.15 17.71
N ILE A 97 -7.38 -2.97 16.81
CA ILE A 97 -8.67 -2.73 16.16
C ILE A 97 -9.69 -3.57 16.92
N VAL A 98 -10.78 -2.94 17.33
CA VAL A 98 -11.85 -3.55 18.13
C VAL A 98 -13.19 -3.53 17.41
N ASP A 99 -14.07 -4.48 17.72
CA ASP A 99 -15.47 -4.45 17.30
C ASP A 99 -16.33 -3.51 18.18
N ASP A 100 -17.64 -3.48 17.92
CA ASP A 100 -18.60 -2.67 18.70
C ASP A 100 -18.69 -3.05 20.18
N ASN A 101 -18.29 -4.28 20.53
CA ASN A 101 -18.26 -4.78 21.90
C ASN A 101 -16.92 -4.50 22.60
N MET A 102 -15.99 -3.79 21.96
CA MET A 102 -14.61 -3.56 22.41
C MET A 102 -13.76 -4.84 22.51
N CYS A 103 -14.11 -5.89 21.75
CA CYS A 103 -13.28 -7.09 21.61
C CYS A 103 -12.25 -6.87 20.50
N ILE A 104 -10.99 -7.27 20.74
CA ILE A 104 -9.92 -7.12 19.75
C ILE A 104 -10.16 -8.07 18.57
N VAL A 105 -10.19 -7.52 17.36
CA VAL A 105 -10.34 -8.27 16.10
C VAL A 105 -9.04 -8.33 15.29
N LYS A 106 -8.14 -7.35 15.46
CA LYS A 106 -6.83 -7.29 14.81
C LYS A 106 -5.88 -6.43 15.64
N ILE A 107 -4.59 -6.76 15.63
CA ILE A 107 -3.54 -5.92 16.21
C ILE A 107 -2.59 -5.51 15.08
N VAL A 108 -2.36 -4.21 14.96
CA VAL A 108 -1.49 -3.61 13.95
C VAL A 108 -0.19 -3.16 14.61
N ASN A 109 0.94 -3.55 14.03
CA ASN A 109 2.26 -3.11 14.48
C ASN A 109 2.67 -1.84 13.73
N LEU A 110 2.52 -0.67 14.36
CA LEU A 110 2.86 0.61 13.75
C LEU A 110 4.38 0.85 13.60
N LYS A 111 5.22 -0.06 14.13
CA LYS A 111 6.68 -0.02 13.86
C LYS A 111 7.01 -0.55 12.46
N SER A 112 6.22 -1.47 11.92
CA SER A 112 6.43 -2.09 10.60
C SER A 112 5.37 -1.69 9.57
N THR A 113 4.19 -1.29 10.03
CA THR A 113 3.09 -0.78 9.22
C THR A 113 3.03 0.74 9.37
N LYS A 114 3.16 1.46 8.27
CA LYS A 114 3.02 2.93 8.23
C LYS A 114 1.60 3.34 8.56
N THR A 115 0.62 2.84 7.82
CA THR A 115 -0.79 3.21 7.96
C THR A 115 -1.70 2.05 7.59
N ILE A 116 -3.01 2.28 7.54
CA ILE A 116 -4.00 1.28 7.09
C ILE A 116 -4.88 1.93 6.02
N LEU A 117 -4.56 1.66 4.75
CA LEU A 117 -5.33 2.18 3.62
C LEU A 117 -6.55 1.31 3.33
N PRO A 118 -7.77 1.87 3.32
CA PRO A 118 -9.00 1.13 3.05
C PRO A 118 -9.22 1.01 1.52
N LEU A 119 -8.37 0.22 0.86
CA LEU A 119 -8.42 0.01 -0.58
C LEU A 119 -8.03 -1.42 -0.96
N ASP A 120 -8.57 -1.91 -2.09
CA ASP A 120 -8.06 -3.10 -2.77
C ASP A 120 -6.95 -2.68 -3.76
N VAL A 121 -5.96 -3.55 -3.96
CA VAL A 121 -4.92 -3.34 -4.97
C VAL A 121 -5.13 -4.25 -6.17
N VAL A 122 -4.98 -3.71 -7.38
CA VAL A 122 -4.87 -4.50 -8.61
C VAL A 122 -3.49 -4.28 -9.25
N MET A 123 -2.73 -5.37 -9.35
CA MET A 123 -1.40 -5.39 -9.97
C MET A 123 -1.48 -5.96 -11.38
N ILE A 124 -1.09 -5.18 -12.39
CA ILE A 124 -1.12 -5.60 -13.79
C ILE A 124 0.17 -6.34 -14.14
N ALA A 125 0.06 -7.65 -14.39
CA ALA A 125 1.18 -8.59 -14.58
C ALA A 125 1.02 -9.50 -15.83
N GLY A 126 0.23 -9.07 -16.81
CA GLY A 126 -0.10 -9.85 -18.02
C GLY A 126 0.88 -9.71 -19.20
N GLY A 127 1.84 -8.78 -19.13
CA GLY A 127 2.75 -8.45 -20.21
C GLY A 127 3.81 -9.53 -20.50
N GLU A 128 4.17 -9.70 -21.78
CA GLU A 128 5.23 -10.64 -22.20
C GLU A 128 6.65 -10.11 -21.95
N GLY A 129 6.82 -8.80 -21.76
CA GLY A 129 8.14 -8.19 -21.54
C GLY A 129 9.12 -8.45 -22.69
N GLN A 130 8.67 -8.42 -23.94
CA GLN A 130 9.47 -8.81 -25.11
C GLN A 130 10.78 -8.01 -25.26
N ARG A 131 10.78 -6.73 -24.82
CA ARG A 131 11.94 -5.83 -24.84
C ARG A 131 13.06 -6.23 -23.87
N LEU A 132 12.78 -7.14 -22.94
CA LEU A 132 13.74 -7.69 -21.97
C LEU A 132 14.22 -9.10 -22.35
N ARG A 133 13.89 -9.59 -23.55
CA ARG A 133 14.44 -10.87 -24.03
C ARG A 133 15.98 -10.77 -24.11
N PRO A 134 16.72 -11.84 -23.74
CA PRO A 134 16.23 -13.20 -23.50
C PRO A 134 15.71 -13.49 -22.09
N LEU A 135 15.83 -12.57 -21.12
CA LEU A 135 15.45 -12.81 -19.71
C LEU A 135 13.99 -13.26 -19.57
N THR A 136 13.11 -12.67 -20.37
CA THR A 136 11.67 -12.91 -20.32
C THR A 136 11.20 -14.11 -21.14
N LYS A 137 12.11 -14.93 -21.70
CA LYS A 137 11.73 -16.12 -22.50
C LYS A 137 11.14 -17.24 -21.65
N SER A 138 11.66 -17.42 -20.44
CA SER A 138 11.27 -18.49 -19.50
C SER A 138 10.81 -17.98 -18.13
N THR A 139 10.94 -16.68 -17.88
CA THR A 139 10.56 -16.03 -16.62
C THR A 139 9.64 -14.85 -16.94
N PRO A 140 8.44 -14.74 -16.35
CA PRO A 140 7.60 -13.56 -16.59
C PRO A 140 8.31 -12.31 -16.06
N LYS A 141 8.20 -11.18 -16.78
CA LYS A 141 8.84 -9.91 -16.42
C LYS A 141 8.69 -9.54 -14.92
N PRO A 142 7.49 -9.63 -14.32
CA PRO A 142 7.29 -9.33 -12.89
C PRO A 142 8.13 -10.20 -11.94
N LEU A 143 8.53 -11.40 -12.35
CA LEU A 143 9.35 -12.33 -11.57
C LEU A 143 10.87 -12.18 -11.82
N LEU A 144 11.32 -11.22 -12.64
CA LEU A 144 12.74 -10.92 -12.75
C LEU A 144 13.26 -10.34 -11.43
N ASN A 145 14.44 -10.78 -10.99
CA ASN A 145 15.02 -10.38 -9.72
C ASN A 145 15.70 -9.02 -9.79
N VAL A 146 15.36 -8.14 -8.86
CA VAL A 146 16.05 -6.88 -8.61
C VAL A 146 16.56 -6.94 -7.17
N GLY A 147 17.87 -7.12 -6.99
CA GLY A 147 18.43 -7.43 -5.67
C GLY A 147 18.03 -8.84 -5.21
N SER A 148 17.50 -8.97 -3.99
CA SER A 148 17.19 -10.26 -3.37
C SER A 148 15.80 -10.82 -3.69
N LYS A 149 14.94 -10.05 -4.38
CA LYS A 149 13.53 -10.39 -4.62
C LYS A 149 13.09 -10.01 -6.04
N PRO A 150 12.00 -10.60 -6.56
CA PRO A 150 11.42 -10.17 -7.82
C PRO A 150 10.81 -8.78 -7.78
N ILE A 151 10.71 -8.11 -8.94
CA ILE A 151 10.16 -6.74 -9.07
C ILE A 151 8.79 -6.61 -8.39
N ILE A 152 7.87 -7.51 -8.71
CA ILE A 152 6.49 -7.45 -8.16
C ILE A 152 6.44 -7.70 -6.66
N GLU A 153 7.38 -8.46 -6.08
CA GLU A 153 7.43 -8.67 -4.63
C GLU A 153 7.86 -7.40 -3.89
N HIS A 154 8.76 -6.58 -4.44
CA HIS A 154 9.10 -5.29 -3.85
C HIS A 154 7.86 -4.39 -3.75
N ASN A 155 7.04 -4.35 -4.79
CA ASN A 155 5.80 -3.57 -4.80
C ASN A 155 4.76 -4.11 -3.81
N LEU A 156 4.57 -5.42 -3.79
CA LEU A 156 3.68 -6.08 -2.84
C LEU A 156 4.10 -5.79 -1.39
N ASP A 157 5.37 -6.01 -1.06
CA ASP A 157 5.91 -5.76 0.29
C ASP A 157 5.74 -4.31 0.72
N ARG A 158 5.94 -3.36 -0.21
CA ARG A 158 5.68 -1.94 0.05
C ARG A 158 4.22 -1.69 0.40
N LEU A 159 3.30 -2.16 -0.43
CA LEU A 159 1.86 -1.94 -0.22
C LEU A 159 1.36 -2.57 1.08
N ILE A 160 1.91 -3.72 1.48
CA ILE A 160 1.64 -4.35 2.78
C ILE A 160 2.07 -3.43 3.94
N LYS A 161 3.18 -2.68 3.82
CA LYS A 161 3.57 -1.69 4.85
C LYS A 161 2.56 -0.55 4.97
N PHE A 162 1.71 -0.30 3.98
CA PHE A 162 0.60 0.66 4.05
C PHE A 162 -0.72 0.01 4.54
N GLY A 163 -0.62 -1.20 5.11
CA GLY A 163 -1.72 -1.89 5.80
C GLY A 163 -2.80 -2.42 4.86
N ILE A 164 -2.48 -2.57 3.57
CA ILE A 164 -3.36 -3.18 2.57
C ILE A 164 -3.29 -4.70 2.70
N ASP A 165 -4.45 -5.34 2.78
CA ASP A 165 -4.57 -6.80 2.94
C ASP A 165 -5.10 -7.52 1.68
N ASP A 166 -5.69 -6.80 0.72
CA ASP A 166 -6.44 -7.39 -0.40
C ASP A 166 -5.84 -7.04 -1.76
N PHE A 167 -5.32 -8.06 -2.44
CA PHE A 167 -4.60 -7.93 -3.70
C PHE A 167 -5.21 -8.80 -4.79
N TRP A 168 -5.28 -8.21 -5.98
CA TRP A 168 -5.62 -8.88 -7.23
C TRP A 168 -4.43 -8.79 -8.18
N ILE A 169 -3.98 -9.92 -8.72
CA ILE A 169 -2.91 -9.94 -9.73
C ILE A 169 -3.50 -10.40 -11.06
N CYS A 170 -3.53 -9.48 -12.04
CA CYS A 170 -3.96 -9.78 -13.40
C CYS A 170 -2.80 -10.42 -14.17
N VAL A 171 -2.96 -11.68 -14.57
CA VAL A 171 -1.89 -12.52 -15.14
C VAL A 171 -2.29 -13.10 -16.50
N ARG A 172 -1.30 -13.29 -17.38
CA ARG A 172 -1.48 -13.90 -18.70
C ARG A 172 -0.27 -14.74 -19.10
N TYR A 173 0.82 -14.08 -19.48
CA TYR A 173 2.05 -14.74 -19.91
C TYR A 173 2.75 -15.42 -18.73
N LEU A 174 3.02 -16.73 -18.84
CA LEU A 174 3.64 -17.55 -17.79
C LEU A 174 2.93 -17.42 -16.41
N ALA A 175 1.62 -17.21 -16.42
CA ALA A 175 0.80 -16.93 -15.24
C ALA A 175 1.02 -17.93 -14.10
N ASP A 176 1.15 -19.22 -14.41
CA ASP A 176 1.26 -20.28 -13.41
C ASP A 176 2.54 -20.13 -12.55
N GLN A 177 3.59 -19.48 -13.07
CA GLN A 177 4.79 -19.17 -12.27
C GLN A 177 4.52 -18.10 -11.21
N ILE A 178 3.75 -17.06 -11.55
CA ILE A 178 3.36 -15.98 -10.62
C ILE A 178 2.46 -16.56 -9.52
N VAL A 179 1.45 -17.35 -9.91
CA VAL A 179 0.54 -18.03 -8.97
C VAL A 179 1.32 -18.95 -8.02
N LYS A 180 2.26 -19.74 -8.55
CA LYS A 180 3.09 -20.62 -7.73
C LYS A 180 3.99 -19.86 -6.76
N TYR A 181 4.52 -18.71 -7.16
CA TYR A 181 5.43 -17.91 -6.34
C TYR A 181 4.72 -17.30 -5.12
N PHE A 182 3.58 -16.65 -5.36
CA PHE A 182 2.84 -15.91 -4.31
C PHE A 182 1.81 -16.75 -3.56
N GLY A 183 1.28 -17.82 -4.17
CA GLY A 183 0.21 -18.62 -3.57
C GLY A 183 -1.03 -17.76 -3.29
N ASP A 184 -1.68 -17.98 -2.16
CA ASP A 184 -2.83 -17.19 -1.70
C ASP A 184 -2.45 -15.94 -0.89
N GLY A 185 -1.15 -15.67 -0.69
CA GLY A 185 -0.66 -14.56 0.14
C GLY A 185 -0.52 -14.87 1.63
N ALA A 186 -0.92 -16.06 2.11
CA ALA A 186 -0.94 -16.38 3.54
C ALA A 186 0.44 -16.22 4.21
N LYS A 187 1.53 -16.53 3.51
CA LYS A 187 2.92 -16.34 4.01
C LYS A 187 3.26 -14.89 4.35
N LYS A 188 2.58 -13.93 3.71
CA LYS A 188 2.75 -12.49 3.94
C LYS A 188 1.59 -11.90 4.75
N ASN A 189 0.65 -12.74 5.22
CA ASN A 189 -0.55 -12.35 5.95
C ASN A 189 -1.49 -11.42 5.18
N VAL A 190 -1.61 -11.65 3.87
CA VAL A 190 -2.52 -10.93 2.98
C VAL A 190 -3.30 -11.92 2.11
N THR A 191 -4.34 -11.44 1.44
CA THR A 191 -5.12 -12.22 0.49
C THR A 191 -4.70 -11.84 -0.93
N ILE A 192 -4.24 -12.81 -1.71
CA ILE A 192 -3.90 -12.63 -3.12
C ILE A 192 -4.84 -13.47 -3.97
N SER A 193 -5.61 -12.80 -4.82
CA SER A 193 -6.46 -13.40 -5.84
C SER A 193 -5.87 -13.15 -7.23
N TYR A 194 -6.18 -14.02 -8.19
CA TYR A 194 -5.64 -13.94 -9.54
C TYR A 194 -6.74 -13.81 -10.57
N VAL A 195 -6.51 -12.93 -11.54
CA VAL A 195 -7.36 -12.79 -12.72
C VAL A 195 -6.57 -13.25 -13.93
N LYS A 196 -6.91 -14.42 -14.48
CA LYS A 196 -6.23 -14.97 -15.65
C LYS A 196 -6.92 -14.50 -16.93
N GLU A 197 -6.21 -13.68 -17.71
CA GLU A 197 -6.67 -13.23 -19.02
C GLU A 197 -6.60 -14.36 -20.06
N LYS A 198 -7.68 -14.57 -20.80
CA LYS A 198 -7.72 -15.54 -21.93
C LYS A 198 -7.09 -14.97 -23.20
N SER A 199 -7.25 -13.66 -23.40
CA SER A 199 -6.70 -12.84 -24.50
C SER A 199 -6.19 -11.53 -23.90
N PRO A 200 -5.30 -10.78 -24.57
CA PRO A 200 -4.87 -9.47 -24.08
C PRO A 200 -6.08 -8.51 -23.97
N LEU A 201 -6.41 -8.06 -22.76
CA LEU A 201 -7.53 -7.13 -22.51
C LEU A 201 -7.05 -5.67 -22.31
N GLY A 202 -5.88 -5.32 -22.83
CA GLY A 202 -5.29 -3.99 -22.61
C GLY A 202 -4.73 -3.84 -21.19
N THR A 203 -4.42 -2.61 -20.78
CA THR A 203 -3.80 -2.37 -19.45
C THR A 203 -4.74 -2.65 -18.29
N ILE A 204 -6.03 -2.33 -18.42
CA ILE A 204 -6.99 -2.36 -17.31
C ILE A 204 -8.25 -3.20 -17.60
N GLY A 205 -8.42 -3.72 -18.82
CA GLY A 205 -9.62 -4.51 -19.14
C GLY A 205 -9.81 -5.74 -18.26
N ALA A 206 -8.71 -6.35 -17.78
CA ALA A 206 -8.76 -7.47 -16.85
C ALA A 206 -9.43 -7.11 -15.49
N ILE A 207 -9.43 -5.84 -15.10
CA ILE A 207 -10.05 -5.38 -13.85
C ILE A 207 -11.56 -5.64 -13.86
N LYS A 208 -12.22 -5.53 -15.04
CA LYS A 208 -13.66 -5.78 -15.18
C LYS A 208 -14.07 -7.22 -14.88
N LEU A 209 -13.12 -8.16 -14.90
CA LEU A 209 -13.36 -9.56 -14.56
C LEU A 209 -13.45 -9.80 -13.04
N ILE A 210 -13.03 -8.83 -12.22
CA ILE A 210 -13.12 -8.90 -10.76
C ILE A 210 -14.56 -8.60 -10.35
N LYS A 211 -15.22 -9.57 -9.70
CA LYS A 211 -16.64 -9.46 -9.37
C LYS A 211 -16.90 -8.62 -8.12
N GLU A 212 -16.02 -8.73 -7.13
CA GLU A 212 -16.22 -8.12 -5.83
C GLU A 212 -14.91 -7.54 -5.31
N PHE A 213 -14.95 -6.25 -4.98
CA PHE A 213 -13.94 -5.55 -4.21
C PHE A 213 -14.47 -5.28 -2.81
N LYS A 214 -13.61 -5.36 -1.80
CA LYS A 214 -13.99 -5.14 -0.40
C LYS A 214 -14.10 -3.67 -0.03
N HIS A 215 -13.37 -2.81 -0.73
CA HIS A 215 -13.32 -1.39 -0.50
C HIS A 215 -13.92 -0.59 -1.67
N ASP A 216 -14.29 0.65 -1.38
CA ASP A 216 -14.86 1.58 -2.37
C ASP A 216 -13.79 2.25 -3.26
N ASN A 217 -12.51 2.09 -2.92
CA ASN A 217 -11.38 2.67 -3.65
C ASN A 217 -10.42 1.56 -4.06
N LEU A 218 -9.83 1.72 -5.24
CA LEU A 218 -8.90 0.78 -5.84
C LEU A 218 -7.60 1.50 -6.17
N LEU A 219 -6.48 0.87 -5.81
CA LEU A 219 -5.17 1.22 -6.33
C LEU A 219 -4.82 0.26 -7.47
N VAL A 220 -4.54 0.80 -8.65
CA VAL A 220 -4.06 0.02 -9.80
C VAL A 220 -2.63 0.39 -10.09
N THR A 221 -1.76 -0.61 -10.24
CA THR A 221 -0.35 -0.38 -10.53
C THR A 221 0.18 -1.42 -11.52
N ASN A 222 1.04 -1.00 -12.44
CA ASN A 222 1.78 -1.97 -13.24
C ASN A 222 2.82 -2.68 -12.34
N SER A 223 2.90 -3.99 -12.47
CA SER A 223 3.76 -4.82 -11.61
C SER A 223 5.27 -4.61 -11.80
N ASP A 224 5.67 -3.91 -12.86
CA ASP A 224 7.04 -3.66 -13.30
C ASP A 224 7.57 -2.26 -12.97
N ILE A 225 6.79 -1.45 -12.26
CA ILE A 225 7.20 -0.13 -11.78
C ILE A 225 7.91 -0.29 -10.45
N LEU A 226 9.12 0.26 -10.32
CA LEU A 226 9.80 0.42 -9.04
C LEU A 226 9.66 1.87 -8.59
N THR A 227 9.03 2.11 -7.43
CA THR A 227 8.72 3.46 -6.97
C THR A 227 8.91 3.64 -5.47
N ASP A 228 9.28 4.85 -5.05
CA ASP A 228 9.29 5.25 -3.63
C ASP A 228 8.03 6.00 -3.19
N LEU A 229 7.00 6.08 -4.05
CA LEU A 229 5.70 6.71 -3.80
C LEU A 229 5.18 6.47 -2.38
N ASP A 230 4.85 7.56 -1.70
CA ASP A 230 4.09 7.52 -0.46
C ASP A 230 2.61 7.29 -0.77
N TYR A 231 2.13 6.07 -0.51
CA TYR A 231 0.75 5.71 -0.80
C TYR A 231 -0.24 6.31 0.21
N GLU A 232 0.20 6.73 1.40
CA GLU A 232 -0.65 7.43 2.38
C GLU A 232 -0.97 8.83 1.85
N ASP A 233 0.05 9.58 1.45
CA ASP A 233 -0.11 10.94 0.89
C ASP A 233 -0.91 10.92 -0.42
N PHE A 234 -0.62 9.96 -1.31
CA PHE A 234 -1.37 9.81 -2.56
C PHE A 234 -2.86 9.48 -2.33
N TYR A 235 -3.15 8.63 -1.34
CA TYR A 235 -4.53 8.29 -0.98
C TYR A 235 -5.27 9.49 -0.35
N ASP A 236 -4.61 10.23 0.54
CA ASP A 236 -5.19 11.41 1.17
C ASP A 236 -5.50 12.51 0.15
N ASP A 237 -4.62 12.80 -0.81
CA ASP A 237 -4.89 13.73 -1.91
C ASP A 237 -6.10 13.29 -2.76
N PHE A 238 -6.19 12.00 -3.08
CA PHE A 238 -7.31 11.43 -3.82
C PHE A 238 -8.65 11.60 -3.07
N VAL A 239 -8.68 11.30 -1.77
CA VAL A 239 -9.90 11.43 -0.96
C VAL A 239 -10.29 12.90 -0.75
N GLN A 240 -9.33 13.76 -0.39
CA GLN A 240 -9.58 15.18 -0.12
C GLN A 240 -10.05 15.94 -1.37
N SER A 241 -9.51 15.59 -2.53
CA SER A 241 -9.98 16.14 -3.80
C SER A 241 -11.39 15.66 -4.16
N GLY A 242 -11.88 14.55 -3.61
CA GLY A 242 -13.14 13.93 -4.03
C GLY A 242 -13.12 13.42 -5.47
N ALA A 243 -11.92 13.19 -6.03
CA ALA A 243 -11.73 12.75 -7.40
C ALA A 243 -12.38 11.38 -7.67
N ASP A 244 -12.74 11.14 -8.93
CA ASP A 244 -13.17 9.82 -9.39
C ASP A 244 -11.98 8.95 -9.79
N PHE A 245 -10.92 9.60 -10.29
CA PHE A 245 -9.70 8.98 -10.76
C PHE A 245 -8.50 9.92 -10.53
N SER A 246 -7.39 9.39 -10.00
CA SER A 246 -6.14 10.11 -9.81
C SER A 246 -4.97 9.37 -10.44
N ILE A 247 -4.14 10.09 -11.19
CA ILE A 247 -3.00 9.56 -11.93
C ILE A 247 -1.72 10.00 -11.25
N VAL A 248 -0.85 9.06 -10.87
CA VAL A 248 0.53 9.42 -10.53
C VAL A 248 1.23 9.90 -11.78
N THR A 249 1.82 11.09 -11.73
CA THR A 249 2.54 11.69 -12.85
C THR A 249 4.01 11.90 -12.54
N VAL A 250 4.87 11.65 -13.53
CA VAL A 250 6.33 11.73 -13.40
C VAL A 250 6.84 12.92 -14.21
N PRO A 251 7.60 13.84 -13.60
CA PRO A 251 8.11 15.01 -14.30
C PRO A 251 9.16 14.62 -15.36
N TYR A 252 8.92 15.03 -16.60
CA TYR A 252 9.82 14.86 -17.73
C TYR A 252 10.28 16.23 -18.23
N ARG A 253 11.58 16.53 -18.03
CA ARG A 253 12.17 17.82 -18.40
C ARG A 253 12.75 17.75 -19.81
N VAL A 254 12.23 18.62 -20.68
CA VAL A 254 12.74 18.82 -22.04
C VAL A 254 13.47 20.15 -22.08
N GLY A 255 14.80 20.09 -22.16
CA GLY A 255 15.63 21.25 -22.45
C GLY A 255 15.72 21.46 -23.96
N VAL A 256 15.30 22.64 -24.43
CA VAL A 256 15.53 23.03 -25.83
C VAL A 256 16.90 23.71 -25.89
N PRO A 257 17.87 23.22 -26.70
CA PRO A 257 19.23 23.77 -26.71
C PRO A 257 19.37 25.09 -27.49
N TYR A 258 18.26 25.65 -27.97
CA TYR A 258 18.18 26.85 -28.80
C TYR A 258 17.13 27.83 -28.26
N ALA A 259 17.12 29.04 -28.81
CA ALA A 259 16.03 29.99 -28.58
C ALA A 259 14.69 29.46 -29.14
N VAL A 260 13.64 29.56 -28.35
CA VAL A 260 12.26 29.30 -28.78
C VAL A 260 11.54 30.64 -28.95
N LEU A 261 10.89 30.80 -30.11
CA LEU A 261 10.09 31.97 -30.45
C LEU A 261 8.63 31.57 -30.63
N GLU A 262 7.71 32.30 -30.00
CA GLU A 262 6.29 32.26 -30.37
C GLU A 262 6.04 33.39 -31.37
N THR A 263 5.39 33.06 -32.49
CA THR A 263 5.13 34.03 -33.57
C THR A 263 3.66 34.04 -33.95
N SER A 264 3.15 35.20 -34.33
CA SER A 264 1.81 35.39 -34.91
C SER A 264 1.91 36.46 -35.99
N ASP A 265 1.37 36.18 -37.17
CA ASP A 265 1.37 37.08 -38.33
C ASP A 265 2.76 37.66 -38.66
N GLY A 266 3.80 36.82 -38.55
CA GLY A 266 5.18 37.21 -38.82
C GLY A 266 5.84 38.11 -37.76
N ARG A 267 5.17 38.41 -36.64
CA ARG A 267 5.73 39.13 -35.49
C ARG A 267 6.16 38.15 -34.40
N VAL A 268 7.32 38.41 -33.80
CA VAL A 268 7.76 37.69 -32.60
C VAL A 268 6.99 38.20 -31.39
N LEU A 269 6.27 37.29 -30.72
CA LEU A 269 5.48 37.57 -29.52
C LEU A 269 6.27 37.29 -28.24
N SER A 270 7.05 36.22 -28.23
CA SER A 270 7.91 35.85 -27.10
C SER A 270 9.23 35.24 -27.59
N PHE A 271 10.29 35.41 -26.79
CA PHE A 271 11.62 34.87 -27.02
C PHE A 271 12.14 34.28 -25.72
N LYS A 272 12.50 32.99 -25.73
CA LYS A 272 13.11 32.31 -24.59
C LYS A 272 14.39 31.63 -25.04
N GLU A 273 15.53 32.03 -24.49
CA GLU A 273 16.82 31.38 -24.75
C GLU A 273 16.91 30.09 -23.94
N LYS A 274 17.22 28.97 -24.60
CA LYS A 274 17.44 27.65 -24.01
C LYS A 274 16.41 27.26 -22.92
N PRO A 275 15.10 27.37 -23.19
CA PRO A 275 14.09 27.10 -22.19
C PRO A 275 14.10 25.62 -21.81
N THR A 276 13.75 25.36 -20.56
CA THR A 276 13.38 24.02 -20.10
C THR A 276 11.89 23.98 -19.85
N TYR A 277 11.22 22.99 -20.44
CA TYR A 277 9.80 22.70 -20.22
C TYR A 277 9.68 21.44 -19.38
N THR A 278 8.81 21.47 -18.38
CA THR A 278 8.47 20.28 -17.59
C THR A 278 7.11 19.78 -18.06
N TYR A 279 7.11 18.56 -18.60
CA TYR A 279 5.90 17.81 -18.89
C TYR A 279 5.67 16.76 -17.81
N TYR A 280 4.45 16.27 -17.70
CA TYR A 280 4.07 15.26 -16.72
C TYR A 280 3.59 14.01 -17.45
N SER A 281 4.38 12.95 -17.37
CA SER A 281 4.10 11.68 -18.01
C SER A 281 3.25 10.80 -17.11
N ASN A 282 2.43 9.92 -17.69
CA ASN A 282 1.67 8.93 -16.94
C ASN A 282 2.63 7.95 -16.24
N GLY A 283 2.53 7.86 -14.91
CA GLY A 283 3.37 7.01 -14.07
C GLY A 283 2.89 5.56 -13.96
N GLY A 284 1.77 5.17 -14.54
CA GLY A 284 1.27 3.79 -14.52
C GLY A 284 0.77 3.32 -13.14
N ILE A 285 0.46 4.26 -12.26
CA ILE A 285 -0.12 4.02 -10.93
C ILE A 285 -1.34 4.95 -10.80
N TYR A 286 -2.46 4.39 -10.37
CA TYR A 286 -3.76 5.07 -10.37
C TYR A 286 -4.53 4.77 -9.09
N LEU A 287 -5.23 5.77 -8.56
CA LEU A 287 -6.31 5.58 -7.61
C LEU A 287 -7.64 5.84 -8.31
N MET A 288 -8.65 5.02 -8.05
CA MET A 288 -9.99 5.25 -8.58
C MET A 288 -11.07 4.73 -7.64
N LYS A 289 -12.26 5.31 -7.74
CA LYS A 289 -13.45 4.77 -7.07
C LYS A 289 -13.85 3.46 -7.75
N LYS A 290 -14.32 2.49 -6.98
CA LYS A 290 -14.84 1.21 -7.47
C LYS A 290 -15.89 1.38 -8.58
N GLN A 291 -16.75 2.39 -8.47
CA GLN A 291 -17.77 2.70 -9.49
C GLN A 291 -17.19 3.04 -10.87
N VAL A 292 -15.93 3.47 -10.96
CA VAL A 292 -15.26 3.77 -12.23
C VAL A 292 -14.99 2.49 -13.03
N VAL A 293 -14.80 1.36 -12.34
CA VAL A 293 -14.63 0.04 -12.98
C VAL A 293 -15.86 -0.33 -13.83
N GLU A 294 -17.04 0.18 -13.48
CA GLU A 294 -18.26 -0.08 -14.27
C GLU A 294 -18.20 0.48 -15.69
N LYS A 295 -17.35 1.47 -15.94
CA LYS A 295 -17.13 2.05 -17.26
C LYS A 295 -16.17 1.24 -18.13
N ILE A 296 -15.45 0.27 -17.56
CA ILE A 296 -14.56 -0.61 -18.32
C ILE A 296 -15.42 -1.66 -19.05
N PRO A 297 -15.30 -1.77 -20.39
CA PRO A 297 -16.06 -2.75 -21.15
C PRO A 297 -15.61 -4.19 -20.83
N LEU A 298 -16.55 -5.12 -20.80
CA LEU A 298 -16.28 -6.54 -20.58
C LEU A 298 -15.67 -7.17 -21.83
N ASP A 299 -14.63 -7.98 -21.66
CA ASP A 299 -13.98 -8.79 -22.71
C ASP A 299 -13.47 -8.01 -23.95
N ILE A 300 -13.24 -6.70 -23.80
CA ILE A 300 -12.71 -5.82 -24.85
C ILE A 300 -11.37 -5.24 -24.38
N PRO A 301 -10.33 -5.19 -25.25
CA PRO A 301 -9.09 -4.50 -24.91
C PRO A 301 -9.33 -3.05 -24.51
N PHE A 302 -8.94 -2.69 -23.29
CA PHE A 302 -9.16 -1.36 -22.73
C PHE A 302 -7.96 -0.92 -21.90
N ASN A 303 -7.38 0.23 -22.24
CA ASN A 303 -6.20 0.78 -21.59
C ASN A 303 -6.57 1.85 -20.57
N ALA A 304 -5.63 2.15 -19.67
CA ALA A 304 -5.81 3.22 -18.69
C ALA A 304 -6.06 4.57 -19.37
N THR A 305 -5.40 4.84 -20.51
CA THR A 305 -5.61 6.06 -21.30
C THR A 305 -7.04 6.17 -21.82
N ASP A 306 -7.62 5.06 -22.27
CA ASP A 306 -9.00 5.03 -22.80
C ASP A 306 -10.00 5.39 -21.69
N LEU A 307 -9.79 4.89 -20.48
CA LEU A 307 -10.61 5.23 -19.31
C LEU A 307 -10.44 6.69 -18.89
N ILE A 308 -9.20 7.20 -18.89
CA ILE A 308 -8.91 8.60 -18.55
C ILE A 308 -9.64 9.54 -19.53
N GLU A 309 -9.53 9.29 -20.84
CA GLU A 309 -10.21 10.07 -21.87
C GLU A 309 -11.74 9.99 -21.72
N LEU A 310 -12.29 8.79 -21.48
CA LEU A 310 -13.71 8.60 -21.25
C LEU A 310 -14.21 9.43 -20.07
N LEU A 311 -13.52 9.38 -18.93
CA LEU A 311 -13.90 10.14 -17.74
C LEU A 311 -13.83 11.65 -17.96
N ILE A 312 -12.80 12.15 -18.66
CA ILE A 312 -12.68 13.58 -19.00
C ILE A 312 -13.87 14.00 -19.87
N ASN A 313 -14.21 13.21 -20.89
CA ASN A 313 -15.31 13.53 -21.81
C ASN A 313 -16.69 13.52 -21.13
N GLU A 314 -16.87 12.71 -20.09
CA GLU A 314 -18.10 12.65 -19.30
C GLU A 314 -18.15 13.69 -18.17
N GLY A 315 -17.13 14.53 -18.01
CA GLY A 315 -17.04 15.53 -16.95
C GLY A 315 -16.71 14.95 -15.56
N GLY A 316 -16.16 13.72 -15.51
CA GLY A 316 -15.67 13.10 -14.29
C GLY A 316 -14.45 13.83 -13.74
N LYS A 317 -14.26 13.76 -12.42
CA LYS A 317 -13.15 14.46 -11.75
C LYS A 317 -11.87 13.63 -11.84
N VAL A 318 -11.12 13.83 -12.92
CA VAL A 318 -9.78 13.24 -13.11
C VAL A 318 -8.72 14.23 -12.63
N ILE A 319 -7.84 13.79 -11.74
CA ILE A 319 -6.74 14.62 -11.21
C ILE A 319 -5.38 13.98 -11.45
N SER A 320 -4.33 14.79 -11.32
CA SER A 320 -2.93 14.34 -11.38
C SER A 320 -2.26 14.53 -10.02
N TYR A 321 -1.54 13.50 -9.57
CA TYR A 321 -0.66 13.55 -8.41
C TYR A 321 0.81 13.55 -8.88
N PRO A 322 1.54 14.67 -8.79
CA PRO A 322 2.93 14.74 -9.22
C PRO A 322 3.87 14.04 -8.23
N LEU A 323 4.52 12.98 -8.66
CA LEU A 323 5.50 12.26 -7.85
C LEU A 323 6.80 13.07 -7.71
N ALA A 324 7.16 13.41 -6.48
CA ALA A 324 8.46 13.93 -6.10
C ALA A 324 9.28 12.80 -5.46
N GLY A 325 9.81 11.89 -6.29
CA GLY A 325 10.50 10.70 -5.79
C GLY A 325 11.10 9.82 -6.89
N TYR A 326 11.54 8.64 -6.49
CA TYR A 326 12.03 7.61 -7.37
C TYR A 326 10.88 6.93 -8.11
N TRP A 327 10.99 6.84 -9.43
CA TRP A 327 10.14 6.03 -10.28
C TRP A 327 10.96 5.45 -11.43
N LEU A 328 10.74 4.18 -11.71
CA LEU A 328 11.37 3.48 -12.81
C LEU A 328 10.42 2.41 -13.37
N ASP A 329 9.91 2.60 -14.58
CA ASP A 329 9.34 1.52 -15.39
C ASP A 329 10.49 0.65 -15.92
N ILE A 330 10.54 -0.61 -15.49
CA ILE A 330 11.60 -1.54 -15.88
C ILE A 330 11.30 -2.10 -17.28
N GLY A 331 11.26 -1.25 -18.30
CA GLY A 331 10.78 -1.61 -19.65
C GLY A 331 11.81 -2.30 -20.55
N ARG A 332 13.10 -1.94 -20.39
CA ARG A 332 14.23 -2.33 -21.25
C ARG A 332 15.42 -2.77 -20.42
N MET A 333 16.45 -3.32 -21.09
CA MET A 333 17.63 -3.86 -20.41
C MET A 333 18.36 -2.79 -19.58
N GLU A 334 18.48 -1.57 -20.11
CA GLU A 334 19.07 -0.42 -19.39
C GLU A 334 18.30 -0.11 -18.10
N ASP A 335 16.97 -0.12 -18.14
CA ASP A 335 16.12 0.09 -16.97
C ASP A 335 16.30 -1.04 -15.95
N TYR A 336 16.44 -2.30 -16.40
CA TYR A 336 16.67 -3.44 -15.52
C TYR A 336 18.04 -3.40 -14.83
N GLU A 337 19.10 -3.02 -15.55
CA GLU A 337 20.42 -2.81 -14.95
C GLU A 337 20.39 -1.65 -13.95
N LYS A 338 19.73 -0.54 -14.30
CA LYS A 338 19.52 0.59 -13.40
C LYS A 338 18.77 0.17 -12.13
N ALA A 339 17.68 -0.59 -12.26
CA ALA A 339 16.92 -1.10 -11.12
C ALA A 339 17.79 -1.94 -10.16
N LYS A 340 18.63 -2.83 -10.71
CA LYS A 340 19.56 -3.65 -9.91
C LYS A 340 20.63 -2.83 -9.19
N SER A 341 21.10 -1.74 -9.80
CA SER A 341 22.02 -0.80 -9.16
C SER A 341 21.33 -0.02 -8.04
N ASP A 342 20.15 0.53 -8.34
CA ASP A 342 19.47 1.47 -7.45
C ASP A 342 18.87 0.78 -6.22
N ILE A 343 18.42 -0.47 -6.33
CA ILE A 343 17.69 -1.18 -5.26
C ILE A 343 18.44 -1.23 -3.92
N GLY A 344 19.78 -1.25 -3.94
CA GLY A 344 20.60 -1.23 -2.72
C GLY A 344 20.53 0.09 -1.94
N HIS A 345 20.08 1.17 -2.60
CA HIS A 345 19.99 2.52 -2.05
C HIS A 345 18.55 2.97 -1.81
N LEU A 346 17.57 2.25 -2.36
CA LEU A 346 16.16 2.57 -2.20
C LEU A 346 15.63 2.10 -0.84
N LYS A 347 14.93 2.98 -0.14
CA LYS A 347 14.16 2.63 1.05
C LYS A 347 12.77 2.14 0.63
N LEU A 348 12.73 0.92 0.09
CA LEU A 348 11.47 0.23 -0.26
C LEU A 348 10.90 -0.56 0.92
#